data_AF-A0A2S6GCD7-F1
#
_entry.id   AF-A0A2S6GCD7-F1
#
_cell.length_a   1.000
_cell.length_b   1.000
_cell.length_c   1.000
_cell.angle_alpha   90.00
_cell.angle_beta   90.00
_cell.angle_gamma   90.00
#
_symmetry.space_group_name_H-M   'P 1'
#
loop_
_entity.id
_entity.type
_entity.pdbx_description
1 polymer ?
#
loop_
_entity_poly.entity_id
_entity_poly.type
_entity_poly.pdbx_seq_one_letter_code
_entity_poly.pdbx_strand_id
1 'polypeptide(L)'
;MGNCVEVSPVDATRTAIRDSKNTTGPALVFTGAVIASFTNAVKSGVITTPDAAHAAEAYLRKLVSRGFEFLHPRDPSGEIAAVVGVRAHHNVIDVVRLHAEDEVIATRLPADADDVLNPSSWLWRREGWAAEVLRQMIDLPDDRTPGSLGGQDRATGAVAGCWVPTSPGRAKWLPASA
;
A
#
# COMPACT_ATOMS: atom_id res chain seq x y z
N MET A 1 7.64 -24.35 -7.37
CA MET A 1 8.11 -25.26 -6.31
C MET A 1 8.13 -24.48 -5.02
N GLY A 2 7.42 -24.94 -3.97
CA GLY A 2 7.23 -24.17 -2.73
C GLY A 2 8.17 -24.60 -1.61
N ASN A 3 8.55 -23.65 -0.76
CA ASN A 3 9.21 -23.88 0.54
C ASN A 3 8.18 -24.46 1.51
N CYS A 4 7.98 -25.77 1.49
CA CYS A 4 7.03 -26.43 2.38
C CYS A 4 7.64 -26.62 3.78
N VAL A 5 6.98 -26.05 4.79
CA VAL A 5 7.28 -26.26 6.20
C VAL A 5 6.29 -27.27 6.77
N GLU A 6 6.75 -28.19 7.61
CA GLU A 6 5.88 -29.08 8.38
C GLU A 6 5.90 -28.70 9.87
N VAL A 7 4.76 -28.91 10.52
CA VAL A 7 4.50 -28.53 11.91
C VAL A 7 3.89 -29.73 12.62
N SER A 8 4.50 -30.18 13.72
CA SER A 8 4.04 -31.35 14.46
C SER A 8 4.09 -31.10 15.97
N PRO A 9 3.05 -31.48 16.74
CA PRO A 9 3.13 -31.52 18.20
C PRO A 9 4.21 -32.52 18.63
N VAL A 10 5.10 -32.08 19.53
CA VAL A 10 6.07 -32.97 20.19
C VAL A 10 5.46 -33.55 21.45
N ASP A 11 4.71 -32.72 22.20
CA ASP A 11 3.93 -33.09 23.36
C ASP A 11 2.81 -32.04 23.58
N ALA A 12 2.13 -32.11 24.73
CA ALA A 12 1.03 -31.20 25.06
C ALA A 12 1.42 -29.70 25.10
N THR A 13 2.71 -29.38 25.17
CA THR A 13 3.22 -28.02 25.40
C THR A 13 4.25 -27.55 24.38
N ARG A 14 4.67 -28.40 23.43
CA ARG A 14 5.74 -28.09 22.49
C ARG A 14 5.38 -28.49 21.07
N THR A 15 5.81 -27.66 20.13
CA THR A 15 5.61 -27.84 18.69
C THR A 15 6.96 -27.81 17.99
N ALA A 16 7.21 -28.81 17.14
CA ALA A 16 8.36 -28.84 16.24
C ALA A 16 7.98 -28.27 14.88
N ILE A 17 8.87 -27.45 14.32
CA ILE A 17 8.76 -26.87 12.98
C ILE A 17 10.03 -27.23 12.22
N ARG A 18 9.89 -27.79 11.01
CA ARG A 18 11.05 -28.06 10.13
C ARG A 18 10.75 -27.80 8.66
N ASP A 19 11.81 -27.59 7.90
CA ASP A 19 11.77 -27.66 6.44
C ASP A 19 11.48 -29.11 6.02
N SER A 20 10.36 -29.31 5.33
CA SER A 20 9.91 -30.63 4.86
C SER A 20 10.91 -31.26 3.88
N LYS A 21 11.75 -30.45 3.22
CA LYS A 21 12.80 -30.91 2.30
C LYS A 21 14.10 -31.29 2.99
N ASN A 22 14.29 -30.88 4.25
CA ASN A 22 15.48 -31.22 5.02
C ASN A 22 15.14 -32.29 6.08
N THR A 23 14.98 -33.53 5.64
CA THR A 23 14.57 -34.66 6.49
C THR A 23 15.62 -35.05 7.54
N THR A 24 16.86 -34.57 7.42
CA THR A 24 17.98 -34.85 8.33
C THR A 24 18.42 -33.63 9.15
N GLY A 25 17.82 -32.46 8.91
CA GLY A 25 18.18 -31.21 9.57
C GLY A 25 17.56 -31.06 10.97
N PRO A 26 18.08 -30.13 11.78
CA PRO A 26 17.52 -29.86 13.09
C PRO A 26 16.10 -29.29 12.97
N ALA A 27 15.16 -29.81 13.78
CA ALA A 27 13.85 -29.20 13.95
C ALA A 27 13.95 -28.05 14.97
N LEU A 28 13.28 -26.93 14.69
CA LEU A 28 13.10 -25.87 15.67
C LEU A 28 11.95 -26.26 16.60
N VAL A 29 12.20 -26.30 17.91
CA VAL A 29 11.19 -26.66 18.91
C VAL A 29 10.78 -25.44 19.71
N PHE A 30 9.50 -25.11 19.68
CA PHE A 30 8.92 -23.96 20.37
C PHE A 30 7.92 -24.40 21.43
N THR A 31 7.76 -23.61 22.49
CA THR A 31 6.70 -23.81 23.48
C THR A 31 5.36 -23.31 22.96
N GLY A 32 4.27 -23.84 23.50
CA GLY A 32 2.91 -23.41 23.16
C GLY A 32 2.69 -21.92 23.43
N ALA A 33 3.30 -21.37 24.48
CA ALA A 33 3.25 -19.94 24.79
C ALA A 33 3.89 -19.06 23.70
N VAL A 34 5.00 -19.52 23.10
CA VAL A 34 5.67 -18.82 22.00
C VAL A 34 4.82 -18.89 20.73
N ILE A 35 4.28 -20.07 20.39
CA ILE A 35 3.40 -20.25 19.24
C ILE A 35 2.12 -19.40 19.37
N ALA A 36 1.52 -19.36 20.56
CA ALA A 36 0.33 -18.55 20.84
C ALA A 36 0.64 -17.05 20.69
N SER A 37 1.75 -16.58 21.26
CA SER A 37 2.19 -15.18 21.12
C SER A 37 2.44 -14.81 19.65
N PHE A 38 3.13 -15.67 18.90
CA PHE A 38 3.35 -15.49 17.46
C PHE A 38 2.02 -15.42 16.69
N THR A 39 1.10 -16.35 16.95
CA THR A 39 -0.22 -16.38 16.29
C THR A 39 -1.03 -15.13 16.59
N ASN A 40 -0.99 -14.65 17.84
CA ASN A 40 -1.65 -13.41 18.22
C ASN A 40 -1.03 -12.21 17.51
N ALA A 41 0.30 -12.16 17.39
CA ALA A 41 1.00 -11.10 16.67
C ALA A 41 0.68 -11.11 15.16
N VAL A 42 0.54 -12.28 14.54
CA VAL A 42 0.07 -12.39 13.14
C VAL A 42 -1.38 -11.92 13.02
N LYS A 43 -2.29 -12.39 13.90
CA LYS A 43 -3.70 -11.98 13.91
C LYS A 43 -3.91 -10.49 14.16
N SER A 44 -3.05 -9.88 14.97
CA SER A 44 -3.08 -8.44 15.26
C SER A 44 -2.33 -7.60 14.23
N GLY A 45 -1.79 -8.20 13.16
CA GLY A 45 -1.05 -7.50 12.10
C GLY A 45 0.33 -6.98 12.52
N VAL A 46 0.87 -7.42 13.67
CA VAL A 46 2.22 -7.07 14.14
C VAL A 46 3.29 -7.82 13.34
N ILE A 47 2.97 -9.04 12.87
CA ILE A 47 3.82 -9.81 11.96
C ILE A 47 3.13 -9.89 10.60
N THR A 48 3.78 -9.34 9.57
CA THR A 48 3.35 -9.44 8.17
C THR A 48 4.31 -10.35 7.42
N THR A 49 3.81 -11.39 6.73
CA THR A 49 4.63 -12.23 5.85
C THR A 49 4.76 -11.57 4.47
N PRO A 50 5.98 -11.29 3.97
CA PRO A 50 6.16 -10.88 2.60
C PRO A 50 6.52 -12.10 1.74
N ASP A 51 5.59 -12.53 0.90
CA ASP A 51 5.94 -12.37 -0.52
C ASP A 51 5.56 -10.92 -0.82
N ALA A 52 6.55 -10.03 -0.76
CA ALA A 52 6.33 -8.59 -0.85
C ALA A 52 5.63 -8.21 -2.16
N ALA A 53 5.91 -8.95 -3.24
CA ALA A 53 5.26 -8.78 -4.53
C ALA A 53 3.78 -9.20 -4.48
N HIS A 54 3.45 -10.37 -3.92
CA HIS A 54 2.03 -10.77 -3.76
C HIS A 54 1.27 -9.84 -2.82
N ALA A 55 1.92 -9.33 -1.77
CA ALA A 55 1.32 -8.35 -0.87
C ALA A 55 1.08 -7.01 -1.60
N ALA A 56 2.05 -6.51 -2.36
CA ALA A 56 1.92 -5.30 -3.15
C ALA A 56 0.80 -5.44 -4.20
N GLU A 57 0.71 -6.57 -4.89
CA GLU A 57 -0.39 -6.84 -5.84
C GLU A 57 -1.76 -6.80 -5.16
N ALA A 58 -1.90 -7.48 -4.01
CA ALA A 58 -3.14 -7.47 -3.24
C ALA A 58 -3.52 -6.05 -2.80
N TYR A 59 -2.54 -5.23 -2.40
CA TYR A 59 -2.77 -3.85 -2.02
C TYR A 59 -3.13 -2.96 -3.20
N LEU A 60 -2.51 -3.14 -4.38
CA LEU A 60 -2.90 -2.41 -5.60
C LEU A 60 -4.36 -2.70 -5.97
N ARG A 61 -4.78 -3.96 -5.92
CA ARG A 61 -6.19 -4.35 -6.13
C ARG A 61 -7.11 -3.68 -5.10
N LYS A 62 -6.67 -3.59 -3.84
CA LYS A 62 -7.41 -2.89 -2.78
C LYS A 62 -7.52 -1.38 -3.06
N LEU A 63 -6.47 -0.73 -3.54
CA LEU A 63 -6.51 0.68 -3.94
C LEU A 63 -7.49 0.90 -5.09
N VAL A 64 -7.49 0.05 -6.12
CA VAL A 64 -8.50 0.09 -7.19
C VAL A 64 -9.91 0.00 -6.60
N SER A 65 -10.16 -0.93 -5.67
CA SER A 65 -11.47 -1.06 -5.01
C SER A 65 -11.87 0.16 -4.18
N ARG A 66 -10.91 0.99 -3.76
CA ARG A 66 -11.17 2.27 -3.04
C ARG A 66 -11.39 3.44 -3.99
N GLY A 67 -11.25 3.25 -5.30
CA GLY A 67 -11.43 4.29 -6.32
C GLY A 67 -10.14 4.94 -6.82
N PHE A 68 -8.98 4.30 -6.63
CA PHE A 68 -7.76 4.76 -7.30
C PHE A 68 -7.81 4.45 -8.80
N GLU A 69 -7.51 5.46 -9.60
CA GLU A 69 -7.28 5.35 -11.02
C GLU A 69 -5.77 5.29 -11.29
N PHE A 70 -5.34 4.30 -12.07
CA PHE A 70 -3.93 4.08 -12.37
C PHE A 70 -3.56 4.44 -13.81
N LEU A 71 -2.44 5.12 -13.94
CA LEU A 71 -1.75 5.46 -15.19
C LEU A 71 -0.35 4.85 -15.17
N HIS A 72 0.15 4.51 -16.35
CA HIS A 72 1.53 4.04 -16.55
C HIS A 72 2.28 5.07 -17.42
N PRO A 73 2.83 6.17 -16.84
CA PRO A 73 3.63 7.11 -17.60
C PRO A 73 4.81 6.39 -18.26
N ARG A 74 5.07 6.76 -19.52
CA ARG A 74 6.22 6.26 -20.27
C ARG A 74 7.25 7.35 -20.45
N ASP A 75 8.51 6.97 -20.42
CA ASP A 75 9.62 7.88 -20.72
C ASP A 75 9.69 8.15 -22.25
N PRO A 76 10.61 9.03 -22.72
CA PRO A 76 10.77 9.30 -24.14
C PRO A 76 11.17 8.09 -25.00
N SER A 77 11.72 7.03 -24.39
CA SER A 77 12.05 5.78 -25.08
C SER A 77 10.85 4.84 -25.22
N GLY A 78 9.76 5.12 -24.51
CA GLY A 78 8.55 4.30 -24.47
C GLY A 78 8.54 3.29 -23.31
N GLU A 79 9.56 3.26 -22.46
CA GLU A 79 9.63 2.40 -21.29
C GLU A 79 8.77 2.95 -20.15
N ILE A 80 8.25 2.07 -19.29
CA ILE A 80 7.42 2.48 -18.14
C ILE A 80 8.31 3.19 -17.12
N ALA A 81 8.02 4.47 -16.88
CA ALA A 81 8.78 5.29 -15.93
C ALA A 81 8.29 5.15 -14.48
N ALA A 82 7.00 4.87 -14.31
CA ALA A 82 6.36 4.62 -13.02
C ALA A 82 4.97 3.99 -13.21
N VAL A 83 4.39 3.48 -12.13
CA VAL A 83 2.95 3.29 -11.99
C VAL A 83 2.42 4.40 -11.08
N VAL A 84 1.44 5.18 -11.54
CA VAL A 84 0.88 6.30 -10.79
C VAL A 84 -0.60 6.06 -10.53
N GLY A 85 -0.99 5.95 -9.26
CA GLY A 85 -2.38 5.85 -8.83
C GLY A 85 -2.86 7.16 -8.19
N VAL A 86 -4.04 7.66 -8.58
CA VAL A 86 -4.65 8.86 -8.00
C VAL A 86 -6.08 8.55 -7.57
N ARG A 87 -6.47 9.02 -6.38
CA ARG A 87 -7.85 9.00 -5.89
C ARG A 87 -8.18 10.34 -5.24
N ALA A 88 -9.06 11.10 -5.87
CA ALA A 88 -9.66 12.27 -5.25
C ALA A 88 -10.96 11.88 -4.53
N HIS A 89 -11.06 12.23 -3.25
CA HIS A 89 -12.22 11.90 -2.43
C HIS A 89 -12.34 12.86 -1.24
N HIS A 90 -13.58 13.14 -0.81
CA HIS A 90 -13.86 14.16 0.21
C HIS A 90 -13.13 15.48 -0.10
N ASN A 91 -12.23 15.93 0.78
CA ASN A 91 -11.43 17.16 0.62
C ASN A 91 -9.93 16.88 0.42
N VAL A 92 -9.56 15.69 -0.04
CA VAL A 92 -8.17 15.30 -0.26
C VAL A 92 -7.96 14.55 -1.57
N ILE A 93 -6.71 14.54 -2.02
CA ILE A 93 -6.26 13.76 -3.17
C ILE A 93 -5.17 12.81 -2.69
N ASP A 94 -5.45 11.51 -2.74
CA ASP A 94 -4.47 10.46 -2.49
C ASP A 94 -3.71 10.14 -3.78
N VAL A 95 -2.38 10.12 -3.70
CA VAL A 95 -1.48 9.83 -4.82
C VAL A 95 -0.50 8.75 -4.39
N VAL A 96 -0.27 7.77 -5.24
CA VAL A 96 0.82 6.79 -5.11
C VAL A 96 1.63 6.74 -6.40
N ARG A 97 2.95 6.72 -6.28
CA ARG A 97 3.90 6.59 -7.38
C ARG A 97 4.85 5.45 -7.08
N LEU A 98 4.90 4.47 -7.97
CA LEU A 98 5.77 3.31 -7.86
C LEU A 98 6.81 3.38 -8.99
N HIS A 99 8.06 3.67 -8.64
CA HIS A 99 9.18 3.62 -9.58
C HIS A 99 9.83 2.24 -9.59
N ALA A 100 9.98 1.66 -8.40
CA ALA A 100 10.42 0.29 -8.17
C ALA A 100 9.70 -0.30 -6.95
N GLU A 101 9.96 -1.57 -6.63
CA GLU A 101 9.36 -2.22 -5.46
C GLU A 101 9.81 -1.59 -4.14
N ASP A 102 11.04 -1.09 -4.08
CA ASP A 102 11.64 -0.41 -2.93
C ASP A 102 11.55 1.13 -3.02
N GLU A 103 11.09 1.65 -4.16
CA GLU A 103 10.96 3.09 -4.45
C GLU A 103 9.49 3.47 -4.73
N VAL A 104 8.67 3.40 -3.69
CA VAL A 104 7.28 3.85 -3.72
C VAL A 104 7.11 5.11 -2.88
N ILE A 105 6.42 6.11 -3.43
CA ILE A 105 6.04 7.34 -2.74
C ILE A 105 4.52 7.42 -2.69
N ALA A 106 3.95 7.57 -1.50
CA ALA A 106 2.53 7.79 -1.30
C ALA A 106 2.31 9.12 -0.56
N THR A 107 1.36 9.93 -1.04
CA THR A 107 1.03 11.24 -0.49
C THR A 107 -0.47 11.47 -0.43
N ARG A 108 -0.92 12.14 0.63
CA ARG A 108 -2.25 12.75 0.68
C ARG A 108 -2.10 14.25 0.58
N LEU A 109 -2.76 14.83 -0.41
CA LEU A 109 -2.71 16.25 -0.73
C LEU A 109 -4.05 16.91 -0.35
N PRO A 110 -4.04 18.23 -0.05
CA PRO A 110 -5.25 19.02 -0.06
C PRO A 110 -5.99 18.94 -1.41
N ALA A 111 -7.32 19.04 -1.40
CA ALA A 111 -8.14 19.04 -2.61
C ALA A 111 -7.83 20.17 -3.60
N ASP A 112 -7.25 21.28 -3.12
CA ASP A 112 -6.88 22.48 -3.88
C ASP A 112 -5.42 22.46 -4.35
N ALA A 113 -4.76 21.30 -4.35
CA ALA A 113 -3.39 21.18 -4.87
C ALA A 113 -3.31 21.48 -6.38
N ASP A 114 -2.55 22.51 -6.76
CA ASP A 114 -2.37 22.95 -8.16
C ASP A 114 -1.63 21.92 -9.05
N ASP A 115 -0.64 21.23 -8.49
CA ASP A 115 0.09 20.14 -9.14
C ASP A 115 0.11 18.90 -8.24
N VAL A 116 -0.72 17.93 -8.60
CA VAL A 116 -0.88 16.65 -7.89
C VAL A 116 0.38 15.77 -8.04
N LEU A 117 1.14 15.92 -9.12
CA LEU A 117 2.33 15.11 -9.37
C LEU A 117 3.58 15.74 -8.74
N ASN A 118 3.65 17.07 -8.63
CA ASN A 118 4.76 17.79 -7.97
C ASN A 118 4.23 18.77 -6.90
N PRO A 119 3.63 18.24 -5.82
CA PRO A 119 3.01 19.08 -4.80
C PRO A 119 4.07 19.80 -3.96
N SER A 120 3.77 21.05 -3.59
CA SER A 120 4.59 21.86 -2.68
C SER A 120 4.23 21.65 -1.20
N SER A 121 3.10 21.00 -0.91
CA SER A 121 2.66 20.69 0.45
C SER A 121 1.90 19.35 0.50
N TRP A 122 1.92 18.70 1.66
CA TRP A 122 1.28 17.41 1.89
C TRP A 122 0.63 17.37 3.26
N LEU A 123 -0.52 16.72 3.34
CA LEU A 123 -1.19 16.38 4.60
C LEU A 123 -0.60 15.10 5.21
N TRP A 124 -0.11 14.19 4.36
CA TRP A 124 0.58 12.98 4.74
C TRP A 124 1.53 12.52 3.62
N ARG A 125 2.67 11.93 3.99
CA ARG A 125 3.67 11.39 3.06
C ARG A 125 4.37 10.17 3.63
N ARG A 126 4.57 9.13 2.81
CA ARG A 126 5.45 7.98 3.08
C ARG A 126 6.22 7.59 1.84
N GLU A 127 7.37 6.95 2.07
CA GLU A 127 8.31 6.52 1.05
C GLU A 127 8.99 5.22 1.48
N GLY A 128 9.29 4.33 0.54
CA GLY A 128 9.97 3.07 0.76
C GLY A 128 9.33 1.90 0.02
N TRP A 129 9.37 0.71 0.64
CA TRP A 129 8.88 -0.54 0.04
C TRP A 129 7.38 -0.53 -0.25
N ALA A 130 7.01 -1.03 -1.42
CA ALA A 130 5.65 -1.06 -1.95
C ALA A 130 4.67 -1.69 -0.95
N ALA A 131 4.99 -2.87 -0.42
CA ALA A 131 4.12 -3.55 0.53
C ALA A 131 3.85 -2.70 1.79
N GLU A 132 4.87 -2.01 2.31
CA GLU A 132 4.74 -1.19 3.51
C GLU A 132 4.00 0.12 3.25
N VAL A 133 4.36 0.81 2.17
CA VAL A 133 3.80 2.12 1.82
C VAL A 133 2.34 1.98 1.38
N LEU A 134 2.03 0.98 0.55
CA LEU A 134 0.65 0.72 0.10
C LEU A 134 -0.24 0.31 1.27
N ARG A 135 0.25 -0.52 2.20
CA ARG A 135 -0.49 -0.85 3.43
C ARG A 135 -0.78 0.41 4.24
N GLN A 136 0.21 1.27 4.47
CA GLN A 136 0.00 2.51 5.22
C GLN A 136 -0.99 3.46 4.54
N MET A 137 -1.00 3.52 3.20
CA MET A 137 -2.01 4.26 2.44
C MET A 137 -3.41 3.63 2.56
N ILE A 138 -3.50 2.30 2.59
CA ILE A 138 -4.76 1.58 2.83
C ILE A 138 -5.30 1.86 4.24
N ASP A 139 -4.43 1.94 5.23
CA ASP A 139 -4.80 2.17 6.63
C ASP A 139 -5.20 3.64 6.92
N LEU A 140 -4.99 4.57 5.97
CA LEU A 140 -5.43 5.96 6.13
C LEU A 140 -6.97 6.05 6.18
N PRO A 141 -7.54 6.64 7.24
CA PRO A 141 -8.98 6.89 7.35
C PRO A 141 -9.45 7.77 6.19
N ASP A 142 -10.66 7.52 5.70
CA ASP A 142 -11.27 8.34 4.64
C ASP A 142 -11.89 9.64 5.19
N ASP A 143 -12.10 9.70 6.51
CA ASP A 143 -12.93 10.66 7.23
C ASP A 143 -12.14 11.60 8.17
N ARG A 144 -10.84 11.37 8.36
CA ARG A 144 -9.96 12.26 9.15
C ARG A 144 -8.57 12.34 8.56
N THR A 145 -8.21 13.55 8.14
CA THR A 145 -6.80 13.93 8.01
C THR A 145 -6.30 14.40 9.39
N PRO A 146 -5.31 13.74 10.01
CA PRO A 146 -4.67 14.24 11.22
C PRO A 146 -4.02 15.61 10.95
N GLY A 147 -4.41 16.64 11.70
CA GLY A 147 -3.87 18.00 11.56
C GLY A 147 -4.79 19.01 10.86
N SER A 148 -5.91 18.57 10.28
CA SER A 148 -6.95 19.49 9.81
C SER A 148 -7.82 19.94 10.98
N LEU A 149 -7.62 21.16 11.48
CA LEU A 149 -8.55 21.81 12.41
C LEU A 149 -9.93 21.92 11.74
N GLY A 150 -10.97 21.55 12.49
CA GLY A 150 -12.30 21.28 11.97
C GLY A 150 -12.91 22.41 11.12
N GLY A 151 -13.47 22.00 9.99
CA GLY A 151 -14.44 22.74 9.21
C GLY A 151 -15.59 21.80 8.84
N GLN A 152 -16.48 21.54 9.79
CA GLN A 152 -17.80 21.01 9.46
C GLN A 152 -18.60 22.15 8.85
N ASP A 153 -18.66 22.22 7.51
CA ASP A 153 -19.81 22.70 6.72
C ASP A 153 -19.45 22.86 5.23
N ARG A 154 -19.44 21.73 4.52
CA ARG A 154 -19.89 21.63 3.11
C ARG A 154 -19.94 20.15 2.71
N ALA A 155 -21.08 19.52 2.93
CA ALA A 155 -21.42 18.32 2.19
C ALA A 155 -21.73 18.74 0.74
N THR A 156 -20.75 18.68 -0.17
CA THR A 156 -20.99 18.55 -1.61
C THR A 156 -19.67 18.31 -2.37
N GLY A 157 -19.59 17.14 -3.01
CA GLY A 157 -18.65 16.85 -4.09
C GLY A 157 -17.37 16.17 -3.65
N ALA A 158 -17.26 14.85 -3.88
CA ALA A 158 -15.96 14.29 -4.17
C ALA A 158 -15.36 15.13 -5.31
N VAL A 159 -14.15 15.63 -5.15
CA VAL A 159 -13.44 16.28 -6.25
C VAL A 159 -13.32 15.26 -7.37
N ALA A 160 -14.16 15.38 -8.39
CA ALA A 160 -14.02 14.61 -9.60
C ALA A 160 -12.79 15.14 -10.35
N GLY A 161 -12.18 14.34 -11.23
CA GLY A 161 -11.10 14.80 -12.08
C GLY A 161 -10.87 13.85 -13.23
N CYS A 162 -10.01 14.26 -14.17
CA CYS A 162 -9.70 13.44 -15.33
C CYS A 162 -8.21 13.47 -15.65
N TRP A 163 -7.71 12.35 -16.17
CA TRP A 163 -6.41 12.29 -16.81
C TRP A 163 -6.48 12.97 -18.17
N VAL A 164 -5.71 14.05 -18.33
CA VAL A 164 -5.58 14.77 -19.60
C VAL A 164 -4.23 14.43 -20.24
N PRO A 165 -4.21 13.86 -21.46
CA PRO A 165 -2.95 13.65 -22.20
C PRO A 165 -2.28 15.00 -22.48
N THR A 166 -0.99 15.13 -22.12
CA THR A 166 -0.22 16.38 -22.37
C THR A 166 0.79 16.23 -23.49
N SER A 167 1.37 15.04 -23.65
CA SER A 167 2.31 14.67 -24.72
C SER A 167 2.36 13.14 -24.85
N PRO A 168 2.94 12.56 -25.90
CA PRO A 168 3.08 11.11 -26.00
C PRO A 168 3.73 10.53 -24.73
N GLY A 169 3.08 9.55 -24.10
CA GLY A 169 3.55 8.92 -22.86
C GLY A 169 3.32 9.72 -21.56
N ARG A 170 2.83 10.96 -21.63
CA ARG A 170 2.64 11.84 -20.47
C ARG A 170 1.17 12.29 -20.36
N ALA A 171 0.63 12.18 -19.16
CA ALA A 171 -0.68 12.71 -18.82
C ALA A 171 -0.60 13.48 -17.50
N LYS A 172 -1.45 14.49 -17.37
CA LYS A 172 -1.63 15.28 -16.15
C LYS A 172 -3.03 14.99 -15.62
N TRP A 173 -3.14 14.69 -14.33
CA TRP A 173 -4.45 14.63 -13.69
C TRP A 173 -4.91 16.05 -13.38
N LEU A 174 -6.11 16.40 -13.82
CA LEU A 174 -6.74 17.69 -13.54
C LEU A 174 -7.99 17.49 -12.68
N PRO A 175 -8.14 18.21 -11.56
CA PRO A 175 -9.41 18.25 -10.85
C PRO A 175 -10.47 18.90 -11.74
N ALA A 176 -11.66 18.33 -11.76
CA ALA A 176 -12.82 18.92 -12.41
C ALA A 176 -13.23 20.17 -11.63
N SER A 177 -13.22 21.30 -12.31
CA SER A 177 -13.78 22.55 -11.77
C SER A 177 -15.31 22.42 -11.74
N ALA A 178 -15.91 22.65 -10.58
CA ALA A 178 -17.36 22.76 -10.43
C ALA A 178 -17.88 24.10 -10.98
#